data_AF-Q9W1H2-F1
#
_entry.id   AF-Q9W1H2-F1
#
_cell.length_a   1.000
_cell.length_b   1.000
_cell.length_c   1.000
_cell.angle_alpha   90.00
_cell.angle_beta   90.00
_cell.angle_gamma   90.00
#
_symmetry.space_group_name_H-M   'P 1'
#
loop_
_entity.id
_entity.type
_entity.pdbx_description
1 polymer ?
#
loop_
_entity_poly.entity_id
_entity_poly.type
_entity_poly.pdbx_seq_one_letter_code
_entity_poly.pdbx_strand_id
1 'polypeptide(L)'
;MMAPVDPPVGSFLKCFVCVSDEGRTWTELIQGFTKESDKVEKNLAHLQTLLEKAHVKPSVICRGCNMQRYCSLSHLVADRQEHKPLCEVLRDLQKSMKIDHPLKLLGQITDRRKLQLVISQLKMVLLAKLGRPLNQREHQLIGNPAVCDVCFSTEALEDCEGCAGVAFCSAAHQRLVRGYHTPEDCQTLALIATPFRQLNCLVNIKDFYRSCPLKESNLIKAFTEATDIRISDTPWTDLESYQLFATCSSFSGIASLCLALSHISWVPDPNKAVIVYVAGATEDTLRYFEDMHLRFLFLQYPSIRNLELHFIGRTVGRIDQVDIKFSDRSFEQTVVKCFYPLSFSQYSCILNVDPTLILIMQPDFFGVGKVTQRISRYMKRKVPLENEWKPCLSSVIRSFGVPICYTSISRAQAISDFAAITLSAEKSKIAIERAYNIMGNPYREILPLHNPAPEDTERIVYANNYLEVIFTSKKKCQ
;
A
#
# COMPACT_ATOMS: atom_id res chain seq x y z
N MET A 1 -2.48 -12.97 22.12
CA MET A 1 -2.58 -13.46 20.72
C MET A 1 -1.54 -12.71 19.91
N MET A 2 -0.59 -13.40 19.27
CA MET A 2 0.28 -12.77 18.27
C MET A 2 -0.58 -12.27 17.11
N ALA A 3 -0.32 -11.06 16.61
CA ALA A 3 -0.95 -10.60 15.38
C ALA A 3 -0.59 -11.58 14.23
N PRO A 4 -1.53 -11.91 13.33
CA PRO A 4 -1.19 -12.72 12.16
C PRO A 4 -0.09 -12.00 11.36
N VAL A 5 0.96 -12.76 11.04
CA VAL A 5 2.06 -12.27 10.20
C VAL A 5 1.58 -12.30 8.76
N ASP A 6 1.50 -11.13 8.14
CA ASP A 6 1.20 -11.01 6.72
C ASP A 6 2.37 -11.59 5.91
N PRO A 7 2.14 -12.46 4.90
CA PRO A 7 3.23 -12.94 4.07
C PRO A 7 3.85 -11.79 3.27
N PRO A 8 5.17 -11.80 3.03
CA PRO A 8 5.80 -10.69 2.32
C PRO A 8 5.27 -10.64 0.89
N VAL A 9 5.08 -9.41 0.41
CA VAL A 9 4.28 -9.09 -0.78
C VAL A 9 4.80 -9.72 -2.08
N GLY A 10 6.04 -10.21 -2.11
CA GLY A 10 6.71 -10.68 -3.33
C GLY A 10 7.22 -12.13 -3.36
N SER A 11 6.98 -12.98 -2.37
CA SER A 11 7.74 -14.24 -2.25
C SER A 11 7.16 -15.44 -3.03
N PHE A 12 6.59 -15.23 -4.21
CA PHE A 12 5.92 -16.27 -5.00
C PHE A 12 6.86 -17.32 -5.60
N LEU A 13 8.16 -17.01 -5.70
CA LEU A 13 9.20 -17.95 -6.14
C LEU A 13 9.86 -18.72 -5.00
N LYS A 14 9.60 -18.37 -3.74
CA LYS A 14 10.18 -19.07 -2.58
C LYS A 14 9.18 -20.03 -1.93
N CYS A 15 9.67 -20.82 -0.99
CA CYS A 15 8.80 -21.60 -0.12
C CYS A 15 8.01 -20.68 0.81
N PHE A 16 6.67 -20.69 0.71
CA PHE A 16 5.80 -19.88 1.55
C PHE A 16 6.05 -20.08 3.05
N VAL A 17 6.13 -21.34 3.50
CA VAL A 17 6.34 -21.69 4.91
C VAL A 17 7.65 -21.14 5.43
N CYS A 18 8.78 -21.33 4.71
CA CYS A 18 10.08 -20.78 5.14
C CYS A 18 10.01 -19.27 5.37
N VAL A 19 9.37 -18.57 4.44
CA VAL A 19 9.29 -17.12 4.43
C VAL A 19 8.38 -16.60 5.55
N SER A 20 7.26 -17.26 5.79
CA SER A 20 6.36 -16.95 6.91
C SER A 20 7.01 -17.23 8.27
N ASP A 21 7.74 -18.34 8.38
CA ASP A 21 8.46 -18.70 9.61
C ASP A 21 9.60 -17.72 9.90
N GLU A 22 10.29 -17.25 8.86
CA GLU A 22 11.30 -16.19 8.98
C GLU A 22 10.69 -14.88 9.50
N GLY A 23 9.57 -14.43 8.93
CA GLY A 23 8.87 -13.23 9.39
C GLY A 23 8.35 -13.34 10.83
N ARG A 24 7.82 -14.50 11.20
CA ARG A 24 7.40 -14.81 12.58
C ARG A 24 8.58 -14.74 13.54
N THR A 25 9.72 -15.31 13.17
CA THR A 25 10.93 -15.31 14.00
C THR A 25 11.45 -13.89 14.21
N TRP A 26 11.50 -13.07 13.16
CA TRP A 26 11.86 -11.66 13.29
C TRP A 26 10.89 -10.90 14.22
N THR A 27 9.60 -11.15 14.11
CA THR A 27 8.57 -10.56 14.99
C THR A 27 8.79 -10.96 16.44
N GLU A 28 9.07 -12.24 16.70
CA GLU A 28 9.37 -12.79 18.02
C GLU A 28 10.67 -12.21 18.61
N LEU A 29 11.70 -12.06 17.79
CA LEU A 29 12.98 -11.48 18.19
C LEU A 29 12.81 -10.01 18.60
N ILE A 30 12.09 -9.20 17.80
CA ILE A 30 11.78 -7.81 18.12
C ILE A 30 10.96 -7.70 19.41
N GLN A 31 9.94 -8.55 19.59
CA GLN A 31 9.13 -8.56 20.82
C GLN A 31 9.95 -9.05 22.03
N GLY A 32 10.84 -10.02 21.84
CA GLY A 32 11.67 -10.63 22.88
C GLY A 32 12.75 -9.71 23.45
N PHE A 33 13.30 -8.81 22.63
CA PHE A 33 14.24 -7.78 23.09
C PHE A 33 13.68 -6.89 24.20
N THR A 34 12.35 -6.83 24.36
CA THR A 34 11.72 -6.05 25.44
C THR A 34 11.68 -6.74 26.80
N LYS A 35 12.05 -8.03 26.94
CA LYS A 35 11.82 -8.77 28.20
C LYS A 35 12.94 -9.64 28.78
N GLU A 36 13.92 -10.19 28.06
CA GLU A 36 14.97 -11.07 28.66
C GLU A 36 16.14 -11.35 27.69
N SER A 37 17.41 -11.23 28.12
CA SER A 37 18.59 -11.37 27.24
C SER A 37 18.89 -12.82 26.82
N ASP A 38 18.66 -13.82 27.67
CA ASP A 38 19.00 -15.23 27.39
C ASP A 38 18.16 -15.84 26.25
N LYS A 39 17.03 -15.22 25.92
CA LYS A 39 16.22 -15.59 24.75
C LYS A 39 16.84 -15.08 23.45
N VAL A 40 17.60 -13.99 23.48
CA VAL A 40 18.16 -13.36 22.28
C VAL A 40 19.18 -14.27 21.61
N GLU A 41 20.13 -14.85 22.34
CA GLU A 41 21.14 -15.74 21.74
C GLU A 41 20.51 -17.01 21.13
N LYS A 42 19.57 -17.64 21.83
CA LYS A 42 18.81 -18.79 21.29
C LYS A 42 18.01 -18.39 20.05
N ASN A 43 17.38 -17.22 20.07
CA ASN A 43 16.63 -16.69 18.93
C ASN A 43 17.54 -16.37 17.74
N LEU A 44 18.75 -15.83 17.97
CA LEU A 44 19.74 -15.54 16.94
C LEU A 44 20.30 -16.82 16.31
N ALA A 45 20.64 -17.84 17.12
CA ALA A 45 21.07 -19.14 16.60
C ALA A 45 19.94 -19.83 15.80
N HIS A 46 18.70 -19.73 16.29
CA HIS A 46 17.52 -20.20 15.55
C HIS A 46 17.33 -19.42 14.25
N LEU A 47 17.49 -18.10 14.28
CA LEU A 47 17.41 -17.21 13.12
C LEU A 47 18.47 -17.57 12.08
N GLN A 48 19.73 -17.78 12.47
CA GLN A 48 20.79 -18.20 11.56
C GLN A 48 20.45 -19.54 10.90
N THR A 49 19.98 -20.51 11.69
CA THR A 49 19.52 -21.81 11.15
C THR A 49 18.33 -21.66 10.19
N LEU A 50 17.44 -20.70 10.44
CA LEU A 50 16.30 -20.39 9.58
C LEU A 50 16.71 -19.64 8.31
N LEU A 51 17.64 -18.70 8.39
CA LEU A 51 18.21 -17.97 7.25
C LEU A 51 18.95 -18.94 6.32
N GLU A 52 19.71 -19.89 6.86
CA GLU A 52 20.33 -20.99 6.11
C GLU A 52 19.27 -21.86 5.39
N LYS A 53 18.06 -21.98 5.97
CA LYS A 53 16.92 -22.70 5.36
C LYS A 53 16.01 -21.83 4.48
N ALA A 54 16.09 -20.51 4.58
CA ALA A 54 15.23 -19.57 3.86
C ALA A 54 15.56 -19.56 2.36
N HIS A 55 16.82 -19.83 2.02
CA HIS A 55 17.31 -19.93 0.64
C HIS A 55 17.17 -21.33 0.02
N VAL A 56 16.37 -22.23 0.61
CA VAL A 56 16.12 -23.52 -0.03
C VAL A 56 15.18 -23.33 -1.22
N LYS A 57 15.73 -23.47 -2.43
CA LYS A 57 14.97 -23.44 -3.68
C LYS A 57 13.75 -24.37 -3.58
N PRO A 58 12.54 -23.92 -3.94
CA PRO A 58 11.40 -24.81 -3.92
C PRO A 58 11.59 -25.96 -4.91
N SER A 59 11.51 -27.17 -4.38
CA SER A 59 11.57 -28.43 -5.15
C SER A 59 10.20 -29.07 -5.34
N VAL A 60 9.20 -28.64 -4.56
CA VAL A 60 7.86 -29.20 -4.55
C VAL A 60 6.85 -28.14 -4.95
N ILE A 61 6.07 -28.43 -5.99
CA ILE A 61 4.92 -27.62 -6.40
C ILE A 61 3.65 -28.37 -5.97
N CYS A 62 2.66 -27.65 -5.45
CA CYS A 62 1.36 -28.24 -5.14
C CYS A 62 0.72 -28.83 -6.40
N ARG A 63 0.64 -30.16 -6.50
CA ARG A 63 0.04 -30.88 -7.65
C ARG A 63 -1.45 -30.59 -7.86
N GLY A 64 -2.12 -30.00 -6.87
CA GLY A 64 -3.53 -29.64 -6.95
C GLY A 64 -3.75 -28.37 -7.74
N CYS A 65 -3.07 -27.28 -7.36
CA CYS A 65 -3.24 -25.98 -8.01
C CYS A 65 -2.15 -25.63 -9.03
N ASN A 66 -0.99 -26.29 -8.97
CA ASN A 66 0.23 -25.98 -9.74
C ASN A 66 0.78 -24.55 -9.54
N MET A 67 0.26 -23.79 -8.57
CA MET A 67 0.68 -22.41 -8.29
C MET A 67 1.65 -22.30 -7.11
N GLN A 68 1.33 -22.97 -5.99
CA GLN A 68 2.06 -22.80 -4.72
C GLN A 68 3.32 -23.66 -4.68
N ARG A 69 4.43 -23.06 -4.23
CA ARG A 69 5.77 -23.66 -4.17
C ARG A 69 6.23 -23.89 -2.72
N TYR A 70 6.97 -24.98 -2.52
CA TYR A 70 7.54 -25.41 -1.25
C TYR A 70 8.94 -26.00 -1.42
N CYS A 71 9.79 -25.88 -0.41
CA CYS A 71 11.11 -26.52 -0.38
C CYS A 71 11.05 -28.02 -0.10
N SER A 72 9.96 -28.52 0.49
CA SER A 72 9.80 -29.93 0.88
C SER A 72 8.33 -30.36 0.97
N LEU A 73 8.10 -31.68 1.00
CA LEU A 73 6.77 -32.25 1.26
C LEU A 73 6.27 -31.91 2.68
N SER A 74 7.18 -31.79 3.65
CA SER A 74 6.83 -31.40 5.02
C SER A 74 6.16 -30.03 5.05
N HIS A 75 6.73 -29.04 4.37
CA HIS A 75 6.16 -27.68 4.29
C HIS A 75 4.83 -27.65 3.52
N LEU A 76 4.68 -28.49 2.48
CA LEU A 76 3.39 -28.64 1.81
C LEU A 76 2.32 -29.18 2.77
N VAL A 77 2.66 -30.15 3.62
CA VAL A 77 1.73 -30.72 4.60
C VAL A 77 1.39 -29.71 5.69
N ALA A 78 2.38 -28.98 6.22
CA ALA A 78 2.18 -27.94 7.23
C ALA A 78 1.22 -26.84 6.76
N ASP A 79 1.35 -26.43 5.50
CA ASP A 79 0.54 -25.37 4.90
C ASP A 79 -0.85 -25.83 4.41
N ARG A 80 -1.12 -27.14 4.41
CA ARG A 80 -2.30 -27.73 3.77
C ARG A 80 -3.61 -27.11 4.23
N GLN A 81 -3.76 -26.82 5.52
CA GLN A 81 -5.01 -26.32 6.08
C GLN A 81 -5.38 -24.94 5.52
N GLU A 82 -4.42 -24.02 5.46
CA GLU A 82 -4.63 -22.66 4.95
C GLU A 82 -4.69 -22.61 3.42
N HIS A 83 -3.89 -23.45 2.75
CA HIS A 83 -3.85 -23.50 1.28
C HIS A 83 -5.07 -24.17 0.63
N LYS A 84 -5.70 -25.12 1.34
CA LYS A 84 -6.75 -25.99 0.80
C LYS A 84 -7.89 -25.21 0.10
N PRO A 85 -8.53 -24.19 0.70
CA PRO A 85 -9.69 -23.54 0.08
C PRO A 85 -9.41 -23.00 -1.34
N LEU A 86 -8.30 -22.28 -1.54
CA LEU A 86 -7.90 -21.81 -2.87
C LEU A 86 -7.51 -22.98 -3.79
N CYS A 87 -6.78 -23.96 -3.26
CA CYS A 87 -6.30 -25.10 -4.03
C CYS A 87 -7.43 -25.91 -4.66
N GLU A 88 -8.51 -26.14 -3.91
CA GLU A 88 -9.67 -26.90 -4.40
C GLU A 88 -10.35 -26.19 -5.56
N VAL A 89 -10.57 -24.87 -5.45
CA VAL A 89 -11.17 -24.08 -6.54
C VAL A 89 -10.33 -24.15 -7.81
N LEU A 90 -9.01 -24.00 -7.71
CA LEU A 90 -8.12 -24.05 -8.88
C LEU A 90 -8.02 -25.45 -9.49
N ARG A 91 -8.02 -26.50 -8.65
CA ARG A 91 -8.04 -27.89 -9.11
C ARG A 91 -9.33 -28.22 -9.85
N ASP A 92 -10.47 -27.77 -9.32
CA ASP A 92 -11.76 -28.02 -9.95
C ASP A 92 -11.90 -27.24 -11.26
N LEU A 93 -11.38 -25.99 -11.31
CA LEU A 93 -11.28 -25.21 -12.55
C LEU A 93 -10.46 -25.93 -13.62
N GLN A 94 -9.29 -26.47 -13.25
CA GLN A 94 -8.44 -27.22 -14.17
C GLN A 94 -9.15 -28.44 -14.75
N LYS A 95 -9.85 -29.21 -13.90
CA LYS A 95 -10.64 -30.37 -14.33
C LYS A 95 -11.80 -29.98 -15.24
N SER A 96 -12.57 -28.95 -14.88
CA SER A 96 -13.74 -28.52 -15.65
C SER A 96 -13.35 -27.96 -17.02
N MET A 97 -12.23 -27.23 -17.09
CA MET A 97 -11.74 -26.62 -18.32
C MET A 97 -10.80 -27.52 -19.12
N LYS A 98 -10.45 -28.71 -18.60
CA LYS A 98 -9.46 -29.64 -19.19
C LYS A 98 -8.12 -28.97 -19.48
N ILE A 99 -7.65 -28.15 -18.55
CA ILE A 99 -6.34 -27.48 -18.59
C ILE A 99 -5.44 -28.07 -17.50
N ASP A 100 -4.13 -28.09 -17.75
CA ASP A 100 -3.11 -28.63 -16.84
C ASP A 100 -2.57 -27.58 -15.85
N HIS A 101 -2.86 -26.29 -16.07
CA HIS A 101 -2.42 -25.19 -15.24
C HIS A 101 -3.46 -24.06 -15.22
N PRO A 102 -3.77 -23.41 -14.07
CA PRO A 102 -4.80 -22.37 -14.02
C PRO A 102 -4.51 -21.18 -14.93
N LEU A 103 -3.24 -20.85 -15.12
CA LEU A 103 -2.81 -19.77 -16.03
C LEU A 103 -3.10 -20.04 -17.52
N LYS A 104 -3.46 -21.28 -17.89
CA LYS A 104 -3.88 -21.61 -19.27
C LYS A 104 -5.39 -21.45 -19.47
N LEU A 105 -6.11 -20.79 -18.55
CA LEU A 105 -7.56 -20.56 -18.65
C LEU A 105 -7.98 -19.94 -19.99
N LEU A 106 -7.15 -19.07 -20.58
CA LEU A 106 -7.36 -18.46 -21.90
C LEU A 106 -6.36 -18.98 -22.95
N GLY A 107 -5.90 -20.21 -22.78
CA GLY A 107 -4.84 -20.82 -23.59
C GLY A 107 -3.45 -20.30 -23.26
N GLN A 108 -2.49 -20.52 -24.16
CA GLN A 108 -1.09 -20.16 -23.97
C GLN A 108 -0.90 -18.65 -23.77
N ILE A 109 -0.12 -18.27 -22.77
CA ILE A 109 0.24 -16.87 -22.52
C ILE A 109 1.34 -16.46 -23.50
N THR A 110 1.07 -15.41 -24.28
CA THR A 110 1.95 -14.87 -25.33
C THR A 110 2.69 -13.62 -24.89
N ASP A 111 2.11 -12.86 -23.97
CA ASP A 111 2.59 -11.56 -23.55
C ASP A 111 2.02 -11.22 -22.17
N ARG A 112 2.54 -10.13 -21.60
CA ARG A 112 2.18 -9.65 -20.26
C ARG A 112 0.72 -9.20 -20.17
N ARG A 113 0.13 -8.66 -21.24
CA ARG A 113 -1.28 -8.23 -21.25
C ARG A 113 -2.20 -9.44 -21.14
N LYS A 114 -1.89 -10.52 -21.86
CA LYS A 114 -2.63 -11.79 -21.74
C LYS A 114 -2.47 -12.41 -20.36
N LEU A 115 -1.27 -12.37 -19.77
CA LEU A 115 -1.06 -12.81 -18.39
C LEU A 115 -1.97 -12.05 -17.42
N GLN A 116 -2.02 -10.72 -17.51
CA GLN A 116 -2.86 -9.91 -16.64
C GLN A 116 -4.36 -10.16 -16.80
N LEU A 117 -4.81 -10.40 -18.04
CA LEU A 117 -6.20 -10.78 -18.31
C LEU A 117 -6.55 -12.11 -17.63
N VAL A 118 -5.68 -13.11 -17.73
CA VAL A 118 -5.86 -14.41 -17.06
C VAL A 118 -5.88 -14.25 -15.54
N ILE A 119 -4.95 -13.47 -14.97
CA ILE A 119 -4.90 -13.17 -13.53
C ILE A 119 -6.22 -12.55 -13.06
N SER A 120 -6.74 -11.58 -13.81
CA SER A 120 -8.02 -10.91 -13.51
C SER A 120 -9.18 -11.90 -13.48
N GLN A 121 -9.24 -12.80 -14.47
CA GLN A 121 -10.27 -13.83 -14.53
C GLN A 121 -10.13 -14.88 -13.43
N LEU A 122 -8.91 -15.28 -13.09
CA LEU A 122 -8.67 -16.20 -11.96
C LEU A 122 -9.11 -15.57 -10.64
N LYS A 123 -8.79 -14.29 -10.39
CA LYS A 123 -9.28 -13.55 -9.23
C LYS A 123 -10.82 -13.51 -9.21
N MET A 124 -11.48 -13.27 -10.34
CA MET A 124 -12.95 -13.34 -10.47
C MET A 124 -13.50 -14.72 -10.10
N VAL A 125 -12.95 -15.80 -10.66
CA VAL A 125 -13.37 -17.18 -10.40
C VAL A 125 -13.21 -17.52 -8.91
N LEU A 126 -12.06 -17.20 -8.32
CA LEU A 126 -11.78 -17.45 -6.91
C LEU A 126 -12.75 -16.67 -6.01
N LEU A 127 -12.96 -15.38 -6.25
CA LEU A 127 -13.92 -14.58 -5.49
C LEU A 127 -15.34 -15.14 -5.61
N ALA A 128 -15.75 -15.63 -6.78
CA ALA A 128 -17.05 -16.24 -6.95
C ALA A 128 -17.15 -17.57 -6.18
N LYS A 129 -16.19 -18.48 -6.35
CA LYS A 129 -16.23 -19.84 -5.78
C LYS A 129 -15.93 -19.89 -4.27
N LEU A 130 -15.02 -19.06 -3.76
CA LEU A 130 -14.63 -19.05 -2.34
C LEU A 130 -15.68 -18.42 -1.41
N GLY A 131 -16.69 -17.71 -1.93
CA GLY A 131 -17.67 -17.06 -1.05
C GLY A 131 -17.22 -15.74 -0.42
N ARG A 132 -15.92 -15.45 -0.36
CA ARG A 132 -15.30 -14.34 0.41
C ARG A 132 -14.29 -13.53 -0.41
N PRO A 133 -13.86 -12.33 0.05
CA PRO A 133 -12.67 -11.65 -0.46
C PRO A 133 -11.44 -12.57 -0.41
N LEU A 134 -10.52 -12.37 -1.37
CA LEU A 134 -9.22 -13.02 -1.32
C LEU A 134 -8.41 -12.40 -0.17
N ASN A 135 -7.72 -13.24 0.58
CA ASN A 135 -6.73 -12.74 1.54
C ASN A 135 -5.47 -12.27 0.78
N GLN A 136 -4.55 -11.62 1.51
CA GLN A 136 -3.35 -11.04 0.91
C GLN A 136 -2.48 -12.09 0.21
N ARG A 137 -2.31 -13.27 0.84
CA ARG A 137 -1.58 -14.42 0.27
C ARG A 137 -2.16 -14.87 -1.08
N GLU A 138 -3.48 -15.01 -1.15
CA GLU A 138 -4.18 -15.42 -2.36
C GLU A 138 -4.06 -14.34 -3.46
N HIS A 139 -4.11 -13.06 -3.09
CA HIS A 139 -3.84 -11.95 -3.99
C HIS A 139 -2.42 -12.00 -4.56
N GLN A 140 -1.41 -12.31 -3.74
CA GLN A 140 -0.01 -12.42 -4.16
C GLN A 140 0.21 -13.63 -5.08
N LEU A 141 -0.24 -14.82 -4.66
CA LEU A 141 -0.04 -16.08 -5.40
C LEU A 141 -0.63 -16.02 -6.81
N ILE A 142 -1.79 -15.38 -6.96
CA ILE A 142 -2.46 -15.23 -8.25
C ILE A 142 -1.97 -14.00 -9.01
N GLY A 143 -1.69 -12.89 -8.30
CA GLY A 143 -1.29 -11.62 -8.90
C GLY A 143 0.13 -11.62 -9.44
N ASN A 144 1.02 -12.41 -8.84
CA ASN A 144 2.42 -12.52 -9.24
C ASN A 144 2.77 -14.01 -9.37
N PRO A 145 2.30 -14.69 -10.42
CA PRO A 145 2.56 -16.12 -10.56
C PRO A 145 4.02 -16.40 -10.92
N ALA A 146 4.51 -17.55 -10.49
CA ALA A 146 5.83 -18.05 -10.89
C ALA A 146 5.82 -18.48 -12.36
N VAL A 147 6.30 -17.59 -13.23
CA VAL A 147 6.44 -17.82 -14.68
C VAL A 147 7.79 -17.33 -15.18
N CYS A 148 8.26 -17.86 -16.30
CA CYS A 148 9.38 -17.28 -17.02
C CYS A 148 8.99 -15.87 -17.51
N ASP A 149 9.81 -14.87 -17.19
CA ASP A 149 9.54 -13.46 -17.51
C ASP A 149 9.57 -13.18 -19.03
N VAL A 150 10.11 -14.12 -19.83
CA VAL A 150 10.20 -14.04 -21.30
C VAL A 150 9.08 -14.82 -22.00
N CYS A 151 8.94 -16.12 -21.73
CA CYS A 151 8.02 -17.00 -22.46
C CYS A 151 6.78 -17.42 -21.66
N PHE A 152 6.67 -16.98 -20.41
CA PHE A 152 5.55 -17.28 -19.51
C PHE A 152 5.33 -18.77 -19.20
N SER A 153 6.32 -19.63 -19.49
CA SER A 153 6.32 -21.03 -19.04
C SER A 153 6.32 -21.11 -17.51
N THR A 154 5.72 -22.16 -16.96
CA THR A 154 5.62 -22.42 -15.51
C THR A 154 6.58 -23.52 -15.03
N GLU A 155 7.22 -24.20 -15.98
CA GLU A 155 8.07 -25.38 -15.76
C GLU A 155 9.56 -25.02 -15.75
N ALA A 156 10.35 -25.82 -15.03
CA ALA A 156 11.82 -25.74 -14.97
C ALA A 156 12.35 -24.31 -14.73
N LEU A 157 11.76 -23.60 -13.78
CA LEU A 157 12.13 -22.22 -13.48
C LEU A 157 13.39 -22.13 -12.60
N GLU A 158 14.25 -21.20 -12.98
CA GLU A 158 15.34 -20.65 -12.20
C GLU A 158 15.02 -19.21 -11.87
N ASP A 159 15.19 -18.84 -10.60
CA ASP A 159 14.95 -17.53 -10.05
C ASP A 159 16.21 -16.65 -10.11
N CYS A 160 16.01 -15.33 -10.14
CA CYS A 160 17.12 -14.41 -9.94
C CYS A 160 17.67 -14.55 -8.51
N GLU A 161 18.97 -14.85 -8.39
CA GLU A 161 19.67 -15.01 -7.11
C GLU A 161 19.63 -13.73 -6.24
N GLY A 162 19.54 -12.56 -6.86
CA GLY A 162 19.47 -11.28 -6.14
C GLY A 162 18.11 -10.99 -5.52
N CYS A 163 17.04 -11.07 -6.33
CA CYS A 163 15.72 -10.60 -5.89
C CYS A 163 14.68 -11.69 -5.64
N ALA A 164 14.84 -12.87 -6.23
CA ALA A 164 13.80 -13.91 -6.30
C ALA A 164 12.42 -13.37 -6.74
N GLY A 165 12.39 -12.29 -7.53
CA GLY A 165 11.18 -11.64 -8.05
C GLY A 165 10.98 -11.78 -9.57
N VAL A 166 11.96 -12.37 -10.26
CA VAL A 166 11.87 -12.79 -11.66
C VAL A 166 12.40 -14.21 -11.80
N ALA A 167 11.88 -14.94 -12.78
CA ALA A 167 12.32 -16.29 -13.12
C ALA A 167 12.49 -16.48 -14.63
N PHE A 168 13.28 -17.47 -15.01
CA PHE A 168 13.59 -17.86 -16.37
C PHE A 168 13.63 -19.38 -16.48
N CYS A 169 13.24 -19.93 -17.64
CA CYS A 169 13.19 -21.39 -17.85
C CYS A 169 14.44 -21.97 -18.54
N SER A 170 15.39 -21.12 -18.91
CA SER A 170 16.63 -21.53 -19.60
C SER A 170 17.70 -20.45 -19.48
N ALA A 171 18.97 -20.84 -19.65
CA ALA A 171 20.08 -19.89 -19.73
C ALA A 171 19.93 -18.87 -20.87
N ALA A 172 19.25 -19.23 -21.97
CA ALA A 172 18.95 -18.30 -23.05
C ALA A 172 17.98 -17.20 -22.61
N HIS A 173 16.90 -17.57 -21.92
CA HIS A 173 15.97 -16.59 -21.35
C HIS A 173 16.59 -15.79 -20.22
N GLN A 174 17.47 -16.38 -19.42
CA GLN A 174 18.23 -15.64 -18.41
C GLN A 174 19.03 -14.49 -19.03
N ARG A 175 19.71 -14.71 -20.16
CA ARG A 175 20.46 -13.67 -20.87
C ARG A 175 19.55 -12.56 -21.42
N LEU A 176 18.37 -12.91 -21.93
CA LEU A 176 17.39 -11.92 -22.39
C LEU A 176 16.86 -11.08 -21.22
N VAL A 177 16.53 -11.72 -20.10
CA VAL A 177 16.10 -11.03 -18.87
C VAL A 177 17.18 -10.07 -18.38
N ARG A 178 18.45 -10.49 -18.33
CA ARG A 178 19.57 -9.59 -17.96
C ARG A 178 19.68 -8.34 -18.83
N GLY A 179 19.14 -8.36 -20.06
CA GLY A 179 19.13 -7.19 -20.94
C GLY A 179 18.18 -6.07 -20.50
N TYR A 180 17.14 -6.36 -19.70
CA TYR A 180 16.18 -5.36 -19.23
C TYR A 180 15.89 -5.42 -17.71
N HIS A 181 16.31 -6.46 -17.02
CA HIS A 181 16.27 -6.57 -15.57
C HIS A 181 17.52 -5.92 -14.99
N THR A 182 17.42 -4.61 -14.77
CA THR A 182 18.52 -3.79 -14.29
C THR A 182 18.87 -4.10 -12.82
N PRO A 183 20.07 -3.72 -12.34
CA PRO A 183 20.37 -3.78 -10.91
C PRO A 183 19.31 -3.06 -10.06
N GLU A 184 18.80 -1.92 -10.50
CA GLU A 184 17.77 -1.13 -9.81
C GLU A 184 16.43 -1.88 -9.73
N ASP A 185 16.03 -2.56 -10.82
CA ASP A 185 14.84 -3.43 -10.82
C ASP A 185 15.00 -4.60 -9.87
N CYS A 186 16.19 -5.21 -9.85
CA CYS A 186 16.53 -6.33 -8.97
C CYS A 186 16.43 -5.90 -7.50
N GLN A 187 17.06 -4.77 -7.14
CA GLN A 187 16.98 -4.18 -5.80
C GLN A 187 15.54 -3.89 -5.37
N THR A 188 14.76 -3.27 -6.25
CA THR A 188 13.36 -2.96 -5.97
C THR A 188 12.54 -4.23 -5.71
N LEU A 189 12.73 -5.27 -6.50
CA LEU A 189 12.06 -6.56 -6.30
C LEU A 189 12.55 -7.28 -5.04
N ALA A 190 13.84 -7.17 -4.69
CA ALA A 190 14.38 -7.70 -3.44
C ALA A 190 13.71 -7.04 -2.22
N LEU A 191 13.46 -5.72 -2.28
CA LEU A 191 12.75 -4.98 -1.25
C LEU A 191 11.24 -5.32 -1.15
N ILE A 192 10.63 -5.84 -2.22
CA ILE A 192 9.26 -6.39 -2.16
C ILE A 192 9.28 -7.79 -1.53
N ALA A 193 10.31 -8.59 -1.83
CA ALA A 193 10.43 -9.98 -1.40
C ALA A 193 11.08 -10.17 -0.03
N THR A 194 11.68 -9.13 0.56
CA THR A 194 12.38 -9.21 1.84
C THR A 194 11.43 -9.68 2.97
N PRO A 195 11.87 -10.58 3.86
CA PRO A 195 11.11 -11.00 5.03
C PRO A 195 10.78 -9.83 5.97
N PHE A 196 11.61 -8.78 5.98
CA PHE A 196 11.39 -7.61 6.85
C PHE A 196 10.08 -6.88 6.54
N ARG A 197 9.50 -7.05 5.34
CA ARG A 197 8.18 -6.52 4.97
C ARG A 197 7.04 -6.96 5.85
N GLN A 198 7.22 -8.08 6.54
CA GLN A 198 6.22 -8.63 7.45
C GLN A 198 6.24 -7.90 8.81
N LEU A 199 7.25 -7.06 9.04
CA LEU A 199 7.47 -6.36 10.28
C LEU A 199 6.81 -4.98 10.22
N ASN A 200 5.93 -4.73 11.17
CA ASN A 200 5.32 -3.42 11.36
C ASN A 200 6.04 -2.66 12.47
N CYS A 201 7.35 -2.43 12.31
CA CYS A 201 8.17 -1.74 13.30
C CYS A 201 8.80 -0.48 12.68
N LEU A 202 8.42 0.68 13.23
CA LEU A 202 9.00 1.97 12.89
C LEU A 202 9.93 2.41 14.03
N VAL A 203 10.98 3.14 13.67
CA VAL A 203 11.85 3.82 14.63
C VAL A 203 11.14 5.08 15.09
N ASN A 204 10.94 5.21 16.40
CA ASN A 204 10.30 6.40 16.96
C ASN A 204 11.27 7.58 16.97
N ILE A 205 11.17 8.44 15.95
CA ILE A 205 11.99 9.66 15.83
C ILE A 205 11.43 10.77 16.71
N LYS A 206 12.25 11.29 17.63
CA LYS A 206 11.87 12.37 18.54
C LYS A 206 12.48 13.71 18.18
N ASP A 207 13.70 13.70 17.67
CA ASP A 207 14.49 14.89 17.43
C ASP A 207 14.37 15.35 15.98
N PHE A 208 14.02 16.62 15.81
CA PHE A 208 13.83 17.26 14.52
C PHE A 208 14.61 18.57 14.47
N TYR A 209 15.40 18.75 13.41
CA TYR A 209 16.42 19.79 13.35
C TYR A 209 16.08 20.91 12.37
N ARG A 210 15.85 20.58 11.09
CA ARG A 210 15.72 21.57 10.00
C ARG A 210 14.52 21.32 9.09
N SER A 211 13.79 22.39 8.78
CA SER A 211 12.76 22.38 7.73
C SER A 211 13.39 22.33 6.34
N CYS A 212 12.61 21.93 5.33
CA CYS A 212 13.07 21.86 3.95
C CYS A 212 12.15 22.69 3.02
N PRO A 213 12.65 23.21 1.89
CA PRO A 213 11.79 23.80 0.87
C PRO A 213 10.95 22.70 0.19
N LEU A 214 9.69 22.54 0.62
CA LEU A 214 8.82 21.43 0.21
C LEU A 214 8.65 21.26 -1.31
N LYS A 215 8.68 22.37 -2.07
CA LYS A 215 8.51 22.36 -3.53
C LYS A 215 9.77 21.89 -4.28
N GLU A 216 10.92 21.87 -3.61
CA GLU A 216 12.25 21.59 -4.17
C GLU A 216 12.91 20.35 -3.52
N SER A 217 12.11 19.55 -2.83
CA SER A 217 12.57 18.40 -2.07
C SER A 217 11.76 17.14 -2.42
N ASN A 218 12.14 16.03 -1.80
CA ASN A 218 11.46 14.73 -1.89
C ASN A 218 11.49 14.08 -0.51
N LEU A 219 10.81 12.93 -0.35
CA LEU A 219 10.67 12.27 0.95
C LEU A 219 12.02 12.03 1.64
N ILE A 220 12.97 11.39 0.95
CA ILE A 220 14.27 11.01 1.53
C ILE A 220 15.06 12.25 1.93
N LYS A 221 15.13 13.26 1.06
CA LYS A 221 15.86 14.51 1.34
C LYS A 221 15.22 15.27 2.51
N ALA A 222 13.90 15.43 2.50
CA ALA A 222 13.18 16.10 3.57
C ALA A 222 13.32 15.36 4.92
N PHE A 223 13.25 14.03 4.91
CA PHE A 223 13.47 13.22 6.10
C PHE A 223 14.90 13.35 6.63
N THR A 224 15.90 13.30 5.75
CA THR A 224 17.32 13.44 6.12
C THR A 224 17.60 14.83 6.69
N GLU A 225 17.09 15.90 6.07
CA GLU A 225 17.26 17.26 6.60
C GLU A 225 16.55 17.46 7.94
N ALA A 226 15.37 16.87 8.10
CA ALA A 226 14.59 16.98 9.31
C ALA A 226 15.20 16.20 10.48
N THR A 227 15.81 15.04 10.24
CA THR A 227 16.23 14.11 11.31
C THR A 227 17.75 13.90 11.43
N ASP A 228 18.54 14.39 10.47
CA ASP A 228 19.97 14.07 10.31
C ASP A 228 20.27 12.57 10.12
N ILE A 229 19.23 11.76 9.82
CA ILE A 229 19.36 10.32 9.58
C ILE A 229 19.44 10.07 8.08
N ARG A 230 20.51 9.40 7.65
CA ARG A 230 20.68 8.94 6.27
C ARG A 230 20.00 7.59 6.07
N ILE A 231 19.33 7.46 4.93
CA ILE A 231 18.68 6.21 4.52
C ILE A 231 19.66 5.39 3.66
N SER A 232 19.78 4.09 3.96
CA SER A 232 20.61 3.16 3.21
C SER A 232 20.03 2.92 1.80
N ASP A 233 20.91 2.78 0.81
CA ASP A 233 20.55 2.37 -0.55
C ASP A 233 20.32 0.85 -0.66
N THR A 234 20.65 0.09 0.38
CA THR A 234 20.44 -1.36 0.46
C THR A 234 19.62 -1.77 1.69
N PRO A 235 18.43 -1.19 1.92
CA PRO A 235 17.66 -1.38 3.17
C PRO A 235 17.18 -2.81 3.42
N TRP A 236 17.29 -3.72 2.45
CA TRP A 236 16.90 -5.13 2.61
C TRP A 236 18.03 -6.02 3.14
N THR A 237 19.24 -5.49 3.39
CA THR A 237 20.40 -6.29 3.84
C THR A 237 20.38 -6.61 5.33
N ASP A 238 19.79 -5.74 6.13
CA ASP A 238 19.74 -5.85 7.58
C ASP A 238 18.50 -5.15 8.14
N LEU A 239 18.11 -5.57 9.34
CA LEU A 239 16.87 -5.12 9.97
C LEU A 239 16.89 -3.63 10.32
N GLU A 240 18.02 -3.10 10.78
CA GLU A 240 18.13 -1.70 11.21
C GLU A 240 17.96 -0.75 10.01
N SER A 241 18.67 -1.03 8.91
CA SER A 241 18.52 -0.30 7.65
C SER A 241 17.10 -0.38 7.12
N TYR A 242 16.45 -1.55 7.20
CA TYR A 242 15.05 -1.70 6.81
C TYR A 242 14.11 -0.84 7.66
N GLN A 243 14.29 -0.87 8.99
CA GLN A 243 13.45 -0.11 9.92
C GLN A 243 13.54 1.39 9.66
N LEU A 244 14.74 1.93 9.44
CA LEU A 244 14.93 3.33 9.07
C LEU A 244 14.29 3.67 7.72
N PHE A 245 14.43 2.79 6.73
CA PHE A 245 13.80 2.97 5.42
C PHE A 245 12.26 2.95 5.50
N ALA A 246 11.69 2.00 6.24
CA ALA A 246 10.25 1.91 6.48
C ALA A 246 9.74 3.13 7.27
N THR A 247 10.51 3.61 8.25
CA THR A 247 10.22 4.83 9.00
C THR A 247 10.21 6.04 8.09
N CYS A 248 11.21 6.22 7.22
CA CYS A 248 11.18 7.29 6.22
C CYS A 248 9.94 7.20 5.32
N SER A 249 9.59 6.00 4.85
CA SER A 249 8.38 5.75 4.05
C SER A 249 7.09 6.22 4.75
N SER A 250 6.98 6.02 6.06
CA SER A 250 5.79 6.42 6.84
C SER A 250 5.58 7.94 6.92
N PHE A 251 6.55 8.77 6.52
CA PHE A 251 6.34 10.22 6.41
C PHE A 251 5.59 10.63 5.15
N SER A 252 5.31 9.70 4.23
CA SER A 252 4.66 10.00 2.95
C SER A 252 3.35 10.77 3.10
N GLY A 253 2.45 10.32 3.99
CA GLY A 253 1.15 10.96 4.16
C GLY A 253 1.25 12.38 4.70
N ILE A 254 2.00 12.58 5.80
CA ILE A 254 2.16 13.90 6.40
C ILE A 254 2.92 14.86 5.50
N ALA A 255 3.93 14.38 4.77
CA ALA A 255 4.71 15.20 3.86
C ALA A 255 3.91 15.58 2.62
N SER A 256 3.03 14.70 2.13
CA SER A 256 2.06 15.01 1.06
C SER A 256 1.05 16.06 1.52
N LEU A 257 0.57 15.97 2.77
CA LEU A 257 -0.27 17.00 3.38
C LEU A 257 0.48 18.35 3.44
N CYS A 258 1.73 18.35 3.90
CA CYS A 258 2.56 19.54 3.94
C CYS A 258 2.72 20.15 2.54
N LEU A 259 3.04 19.34 1.53
CA LEU A 259 3.14 19.83 0.15
C LEU A 259 1.82 20.46 -0.31
N ALA A 260 0.67 19.84 -0.02
CA ALA A 260 -0.64 20.39 -0.36
C ALA A 260 -0.93 21.72 0.34
N LEU A 261 -0.56 21.87 1.62
CA LEU A 261 -0.67 23.13 2.36
C LEU A 261 0.21 24.25 1.76
N SER A 262 1.27 23.91 1.01
CA SER A 262 2.10 24.91 0.31
C SER A 262 1.43 25.55 -0.92
N HIS A 263 0.26 25.03 -1.32
CA HIS A 263 -0.55 25.55 -2.42
C HIS A 263 -1.68 26.48 -1.97
N ILE A 264 -1.83 26.71 -0.66
CA ILE A 264 -2.83 27.63 -0.12
C ILE A 264 -2.18 28.88 0.44
N SER A 265 -2.79 30.03 0.16
CA SER A 265 -2.45 31.29 0.84
C SER A 265 -3.36 31.42 2.06
N TRP A 266 -2.77 31.42 3.24
CA TRP A 266 -3.47 31.63 4.50
C TRP A 266 -2.65 32.54 5.39
N VAL A 267 -3.34 33.36 6.18
CA VAL A 267 -2.70 34.24 7.16
C VAL A 267 -2.35 33.39 8.37
N PRO A 268 -1.08 33.32 8.78
CA PRO A 268 -0.71 32.62 10.00
C PRO A 268 -1.33 33.35 11.20
N ASP A 269 -2.26 32.69 11.87
CA ASP A 269 -2.87 33.17 13.11
C ASP A 269 -2.68 32.10 14.19
N PRO A 270 -1.86 32.36 15.23
CA PRO A 270 -1.64 31.40 16.30
C PRO A 270 -2.90 31.06 17.09
N ASN A 271 -3.94 31.89 17.03
CA ASN A 271 -5.21 31.64 17.72
C ASN A 271 -6.20 30.83 16.88
N LYS A 272 -5.95 30.68 15.58
CA LYS A 272 -6.82 29.94 14.68
C LYS A 272 -6.31 28.52 14.48
N ALA A 273 -7.21 27.54 14.58
CA ALA A 273 -6.90 26.17 14.24
C ALA A 273 -6.76 25.98 12.73
N VAL A 274 -5.76 25.21 12.31
CA VAL A 274 -5.72 24.60 10.98
C VAL A 274 -6.51 23.30 11.05
N ILE A 275 -7.60 23.23 10.29
CA ILE A 275 -8.54 22.10 10.36
C ILE A 275 -8.36 21.23 9.10
N VAL A 276 -7.91 19.98 9.27
CA VAL A 276 -7.70 19.04 8.18
C VAL A 276 -8.69 17.89 8.29
N TYR A 277 -9.49 17.71 7.25
CA TYR A 277 -10.41 16.58 7.14
C TYR A 277 -9.75 15.45 6.35
N VAL A 278 -9.52 14.32 6.99
CA VAL A 278 -9.00 13.11 6.35
C VAL A 278 -10.19 12.22 5.99
N ALA A 279 -10.72 12.39 4.78
CA ALA A 279 -11.93 11.70 4.33
C ALA A 279 -11.60 10.33 3.72
N GLY A 280 -12.41 9.34 4.08
CA GLY A 280 -12.14 7.93 3.75
C GLY A 280 -11.02 7.32 4.60
N ALA A 281 -10.75 7.87 5.79
CA ALA A 281 -9.70 7.39 6.67
C ALA A 281 -9.87 5.91 7.05
N THR A 282 -8.74 5.23 7.20
CA THR A 282 -8.61 3.83 7.63
C THR A 282 -7.53 3.73 8.72
N GLU A 283 -7.38 2.57 9.36
CA GLU A 283 -6.29 2.34 10.33
C GLU A 283 -4.91 2.59 9.72
N ASP A 284 -4.69 2.22 8.45
CA ASP A 284 -3.43 2.49 7.75
C ASP A 284 -3.21 3.99 7.54
N THR A 285 -4.30 4.75 7.33
CA THR A 285 -4.24 6.21 7.23
C THR A 285 -3.74 6.86 8.52
N LEU A 286 -4.12 6.33 9.69
CA LEU A 286 -3.74 6.88 10.99
C LEU A 286 -2.23 6.83 11.23
N ARG A 287 -1.54 5.84 10.65
CA ARG A 287 -0.08 5.66 10.79
C ARG A 287 0.71 6.84 10.25
N TYR A 288 0.18 7.58 9.27
CA TYR A 288 0.82 8.79 8.76
C TYR A 288 0.73 10.00 9.71
N PHE A 289 0.05 9.87 10.86
CA PHE A 289 -0.24 10.97 11.78
C PHE A 289 0.17 10.68 13.22
N GLU A 290 1.10 9.75 13.43
CA GLU A 290 1.75 9.57 14.75
C GLU A 290 2.57 10.79 15.16
N ASP A 291 2.99 10.86 16.43
CA ASP A 291 3.64 12.03 17.02
C ASP A 291 4.88 12.50 16.26
N MET A 292 5.70 11.57 15.75
CA MET A 292 6.88 11.91 14.93
C MET A 292 6.50 12.59 13.61
N HIS A 293 5.39 12.19 12.99
CA HIS A 293 4.88 12.79 11.77
C HIS A 293 4.36 14.21 12.06
N LEU A 294 3.63 14.40 13.15
CA LEU A 294 3.12 15.70 13.57
C LEU A 294 4.25 16.69 13.88
N ARG A 295 5.33 16.23 14.52
CA ARG A 295 6.56 17.02 14.72
C ARG A 295 7.16 17.49 13.40
N PHE A 296 7.19 16.63 12.38
CA PHE A 296 7.61 17.04 11.04
C PHE A 296 6.70 18.14 10.47
N LEU A 297 5.38 18.03 10.60
CA LEU A 297 4.45 19.09 10.14
C LEU A 297 4.76 20.42 10.83
N PHE A 298 4.92 20.42 12.15
CA PHE A 298 5.24 21.62 12.92
C PHE A 298 6.63 22.20 12.61
N LEU A 299 7.58 21.35 12.21
CA LEU A 299 8.87 21.80 11.71
C LEU A 299 8.73 22.55 10.38
N GLN A 300 7.88 22.06 9.45
CA GLN A 300 7.65 22.72 8.16
C GLN A 300 6.78 23.98 8.29
N TYR A 301 5.87 24.01 9.26
CA TYR A 301 4.96 25.12 9.51
C TYR A 301 4.97 25.57 10.98
N PRO A 302 6.04 26.27 11.43
CA PRO A 302 6.17 26.70 12.84
C PRO A 302 5.07 27.66 13.30
N SER A 303 4.37 28.30 12.37
CA SER A 303 3.26 29.21 12.66
C SER A 303 1.96 28.51 13.03
N ILE A 304 1.81 27.21 12.72
CA ILE A 304 0.65 26.41 13.17
C ILE A 304 0.84 26.13 14.66
N ARG A 305 -0.07 26.67 15.48
CA ARG A 305 -0.12 26.41 16.93
C ARG A 305 -1.21 25.43 17.33
N ASN A 306 -2.31 25.41 16.58
CA ASN A 306 -3.45 24.53 16.84
C ASN A 306 -3.78 23.78 15.54
N LEU A 307 -3.75 22.46 15.59
CA LEU A 307 -4.07 21.59 14.46
C LEU A 307 -5.24 20.67 14.86
N GLU A 308 -6.29 20.66 14.07
CA GLU A 308 -7.42 19.74 14.24
C GLU A 308 -7.45 18.75 13.08
N LEU A 309 -7.36 17.46 13.40
CA LEU A 309 -7.39 16.36 12.43
C LEU A 309 -8.69 15.58 12.60
N HIS A 310 -9.56 15.64 11.59
CA HIS A 310 -10.81 14.89 11.57
C HIS A 310 -10.66 13.66 10.69
N PHE A 311 -10.51 12.49 11.31
CA PHE A 311 -10.45 11.20 10.63
C PHE A 311 -11.87 10.69 10.39
N ILE A 312 -12.32 10.77 9.13
CA ILE A 312 -13.70 10.47 8.75
C ILE A 312 -13.70 9.21 7.87
N GLY A 313 -14.05 8.08 8.45
CA GLY A 313 -14.10 6.82 7.72
C GLY A 313 -14.76 5.70 8.51
N ARG A 314 -15.54 4.85 7.82
CA ARG A 314 -16.37 3.80 8.44
C ARG A 314 -15.60 2.77 9.28
N THR A 315 -14.29 2.65 9.09
CA THR A 315 -13.45 1.67 9.77
C THR A 315 -12.63 2.25 10.92
N VAL A 316 -12.70 3.56 11.18
CA VAL A 316 -11.86 4.28 12.16
C VAL A 316 -12.37 4.08 13.60
N GLY A 317 -12.76 2.86 13.96
CA GLY A 317 -13.24 2.54 15.32
C GLY A 317 -14.55 3.24 15.71
N ARG A 318 -14.51 4.04 16.78
CA ARG A 318 -15.67 4.71 17.40
C ARG A 318 -15.51 6.22 17.39
N ILE A 319 -16.60 6.95 17.65
CA ILE A 319 -16.52 8.40 17.88
C ILE A 319 -15.66 8.63 19.13
N ASP A 320 -14.54 9.33 18.96
CA ASP A 320 -13.57 9.59 20.02
C ASP A 320 -12.79 10.88 19.71
N GLN A 321 -12.13 11.44 20.72
CA GLN A 321 -11.25 12.58 20.60
C GLN A 321 -9.98 12.38 21.44
N VAL A 322 -8.83 12.72 20.86
CA VAL A 322 -7.54 12.67 21.55
C VAL A 322 -6.84 14.01 21.39
N ASP A 323 -6.50 14.62 22.53
CA ASP A 323 -5.74 15.85 22.59
C ASP A 323 -4.26 15.56 22.86
N ILE A 324 -3.37 16.17 22.08
CA ILE A 324 -1.92 15.98 22.17
C ILE A 324 -1.28 17.37 22.27
N LYS A 325 -0.30 17.49 23.15
CA LYS A 325 0.48 18.72 23.34
C LYS A 325 1.94 18.48 23.04
N PHE A 326 2.51 19.37 22.25
CA PHE A 326 3.93 19.41 21.95
C PHE A 326 4.52 20.69 22.54
N SER A 327 5.54 20.52 23.38
CA SER A 327 6.35 21.63 23.90
C SER A 327 7.70 21.59 23.19
N ASP A 328 7.92 22.48 22.23
CA ASP A 328 9.21 22.60 21.54
C ASP A 328 9.57 24.08 21.28
N ARG A 329 10.86 24.40 21.38
CA ARG A 329 11.49 25.72 21.09
C ARG A 329 10.64 26.93 21.50
N SER A 330 10.20 26.95 22.77
CA SER A 330 9.48 28.06 23.43
C SER A 330 8.00 28.24 23.08
N PHE A 331 7.40 27.34 22.29
CA PHE A 331 5.97 27.42 21.98
C PHE A 331 5.24 26.12 22.33
N GLU A 332 3.99 26.26 22.75
CA GLU A 332 3.06 25.15 22.90
C GLU A 332 2.29 24.98 21.59
N GLN A 333 2.30 23.76 21.06
CA GLN A 333 1.50 23.35 19.92
C GLN A 333 0.50 22.29 20.38
N THR A 334 -0.75 22.44 19.97
CA THR A 334 -1.81 21.50 20.29
C THR A 334 -2.30 20.79 19.04
N VAL A 335 -2.60 19.50 19.18
CA VAL A 335 -3.23 18.69 18.14
C VAL A 335 -4.46 18.03 18.73
N VAL A 336 -5.62 18.26 18.12
CA VAL A 336 -6.86 17.54 18.42
C VAL A 336 -7.10 16.55 17.31
N LYS A 337 -7.18 15.26 17.65
CA LYS A 337 -7.55 14.18 16.73
C LYS A 337 -8.98 13.76 17.01
N CYS A 338 -9.87 13.98 16.06
CA CYS A 338 -11.28 13.60 16.12
C CYS A 338 -11.53 12.39 15.21
N PHE A 339 -12.20 11.37 15.72
CA PHE A 339 -12.47 10.13 14.98
C PHE A 339 -13.97 9.99 14.72
N TYR A 340 -14.34 9.73 13.47
CA TYR A 340 -15.74 9.59 13.04
C TYR A 340 -15.93 8.34 12.18
N PRO A 341 -16.60 7.28 12.70
CA PRO A 341 -16.90 6.06 11.97
C PRO A 341 -18.04 6.24 10.94
N LEU A 342 -17.93 7.28 10.13
CA LEU A 342 -18.95 7.76 9.20
C LEU A 342 -18.38 7.87 7.79
N SER A 343 -19.27 7.83 6.79
CA SER A 343 -18.92 8.35 5.47
C SER A 343 -18.87 9.88 5.49
N PHE A 344 -18.09 10.49 4.59
CA PHE A 344 -18.00 11.95 4.51
C PHE A 344 -19.37 12.61 4.27
N SER A 345 -20.24 11.96 3.49
CA SER A 345 -21.61 12.44 3.29
C SER A 345 -22.40 12.48 4.61
N GLN A 346 -22.37 11.42 5.42
CA GLN A 346 -23.05 11.38 6.72
C GLN A 346 -22.47 12.42 7.68
N TYR A 347 -21.14 12.53 7.73
CA TYR A 347 -20.45 13.56 8.52
C TYR A 347 -20.94 14.96 8.15
N SER A 348 -20.96 15.29 6.85
CA SER A 348 -21.40 16.60 6.34
C SER A 348 -22.89 16.91 6.58
N CYS A 349 -23.70 15.90 6.88
CA CYS A 349 -25.12 16.10 7.22
C CYS A 349 -25.33 16.41 8.71
N ILE A 350 -24.39 16.01 9.57
CA ILE A 350 -24.52 16.10 11.04
C ILE A 350 -23.71 17.29 11.58
N LEU A 351 -22.56 17.56 10.97
CA LEU A 351 -21.61 18.56 11.41
C LEU A 351 -21.39 19.63 10.34
N ASN A 352 -21.14 20.87 10.79
CA ASN A 352 -20.80 21.96 9.88
C ASN A 352 -19.43 21.69 9.24
N VAL A 353 -19.34 21.84 7.92
CA VAL A 353 -18.13 21.58 7.14
C VAL A 353 -17.40 22.90 6.90
N ASP A 354 -16.36 23.17 7.70
CA ASP A 354 -15.47 24.33 7.51
C ASP A 354 -13.97 23.95 7.64
N PRO A 355 -13.46 23.02 6.80
CA PRO A 355 -12.06 22.62 6.83
C PRO A 355 -11.14 23.67 6.19
N THR A 356 -9.89 23.72 6.65
CA THR A 356 -8.79 24.40 5.95
C THR A 356 -8.32 23.57 4.75
N LEU A 357 -8.35 22.23 4.86
CA LEU A 357 -7.98 21.32 3.79
C LEU A 357 -8.72 19.98 3.91
N ILE A 358 -9.11 19.40 2.77
CA ILE A 358 -9.62 18.02 2.70
C ILE A 358 -8.54 17.13 2.08
N LEU A 359 -8.11 16.10 2.80
CA LEU A 359 -7.16 15.08 2.37
C LEU A 359 -7.88 13.76 2.15
N ILE A 360 -7.63 13.13 1.00
CA ILE A 360 -8.17 11.80 0.65
C ILE A 360 -7.01 10.93 0.20
N MET A 361 -6.60 9.96 1.02
CA MET A 361 -5.45 9.12 0.71
C MET A 361 -5.88 7.89 -0.08
N GLN A 362 -5.29 7.72 -1.27
CA GLN A 362 -5.53 6.57 -2.16
C GLN A 362 -7.02 6.24 -2.33
N PRO A 363 -7.85 7.20 -2.78
CA PRO A 363 -9.24 6.89 -3.07
C PRO A 363 -9.32 5.88 -4.21
N ASP A 364 -10.48 5.26 -4.29
CA ASP A 364 -10.87 4.47 -5.45
C ASP A 364 -12.30 4.84 -5.79
N PHE A 365 -12.48 6.04 -6.37
CA PHE A 365 -13.80 6.65 -6.52
C PHE A 365 -14.70 5.86 -7.45
N PHE A 366 -14.16 5.25 -8.52
CA PHE A 366 -14.92 4.31 -9.34
C PHE A 366 -14.95 2.89 -8.76
N GLY A 367 -14.08 2.59 -7.80
CA GLY A 367 -13.92 1.26 -7.25
C GLY A 367 -13.23 0.31 -8.20
N VAL A 368 -12.37 0.80 -9.11
CA VAL A 368 -11.65 0.04 -10.15
C VAL A 368 -10.85 -1.09 -9.50
N GLY A 369 -10.08 -0.78 -8.45
CA GLY A 369 -9.31 -1.78 -7.70
C GLY A 369 -10.19 -2.82 -6.99
N LYS A 370 -11.47 -2.51 -6.75
CA LYS A 370 -12.46 -3.41 -6.12
C LYS A 370 -13.49 -3.97 -7.10
N VAL A 371 -13.41 -3.69 -8.41
CA VAL A 371 -14.41 -4.11 -9.43
C VAL A 371 -14.66 -5.60 -9.33
N THR A 372 -13.61 -6.39 -9.24
CA THR A 372 -13.66 -7.85 -9.16
C THR A 372 -14.46 -8.35 -7.95
N GLN A 373 -14.23 -7.74 -6.77
CA GLN A 373 -14.97 -8.07 -5.55
C GLN A 373 -16.43 -7.62 -5.64
N ARG A 374 -16.66 -6.45 -6.23
CA ARG A 374 -17.95 -5.82 -6.46
C ARG A 374 -18.84 -6.67 -7.39
N ILE A 375 -18.32 -7.10 -8.54
CA ILE A 375 -19.02 -7.99 -9.47
C ILE A 375 -19.34 -9.33 -8.79
N SER A 376 -18.41 -9.90 -8.02
CA SER A 376 -18.67 -11.15 -7.26
C SER A 376 -19.82 -10.99 -6.25
N ARG A 377 -19.87 -9.89 -5.49
CA ARG A 377 -20.98 -9.60 -4.57
C ARG A 377 -22.31 -9.44 -5.30
N TYR A 378 -22.31 -8.71 -6.43
CA TYR A 378 -23.49 -8.53 -7.27
C TYR A 378 -24.01 -9.88 -7.79
N MET A 379 -23.14 -10.74 -8.33
CA MET A 379 -23.54 -12.07 -8.83
C MET A 379 -24.14 -12.96 -7.73
N LYS A 380 -23.65 -12.86 -6.48
CA LYS A 380 -24.14 -13.69 -5.36
C LYS A 380 -25.41 -13.17 -4.71
N ARG A 381 -25.47 -11.87 -4.42
CA ARG A 381 -26.52 -11.28 -3.59
C ARG A 381 -27.52 -10.42 -4.36
N LYS A 382 -27.30 -10.17 -5.67
CA LYS A 382 -28.04 -9.17 -6.47
C LYS A 382 -28.11 -7.79 -5.79
N VAL A 383 -27.18 -7.48 -4.88
CA VAL A 383 -27.09 -6.19 -4.20
C VAL A 383 -26.50 -5.20 -5.20
N PRO A 384 -27.15 -4.04 -5.45
CA PRO A 384 -26.61 -3.02 -6.33
C PRO A 384 -25.17 -2.67 -5.99
N LEU A 385 -24.39 -2.37 -7.01
CA LEU A 385 -23.06 -1.80 -6.88
C LEU A 385 -23.18 -0.37 -6.34
N GLU A 386 -23.47 -0.22 -5.05
CA GLU A 386 -23.45 1.10 -4.44
C GLU A 386 -22.01 1.60 -4.43
N ASN A 387 -21.77 2.62 -5.25
CA ASN A 387 -20.53 3.36 -5.17
C ASN A 387 -20.58 4.26 -3.92
N GLU A 388 -20.04 3.76 -2.82
CA GLU A 388 -19.99 4.45 -1.52
C GLU A 388 -19.39 5.85 -1.62
N TRP A 389 -18.50 6.08 -2.60
CA TRP A 389 -17.89 7.38 -2.83
C TRP A 389 -18.81 8.38 -3.52
N LYS A 390 -19.85 7.97 -4.25
CA LYS A 390 -20.69 8.90 -5.02
C LYS A 390 -21.36 9.99 -4.15
N PRO A 391 -22.04 9.67 -3.04
CA PRO A 391 -22.56 10.70 -2.14
C PRO A 391 -21.44 11.48 -1.46
N CYS A 392 -20.36 10.82 -1.02
CA CYS A 392 -19.20 11.48 -0.40
C CYS A 392 -18.56 12.52 -1.31
N LEU A 393 -18.27 12.14 -2.55
CA LEU A 393 -17.65 12.98 -3.56
C LEU A 393 -18.52 14.20 -3.87
N SER A 394 -19.83 14.01 -3.94
CA SER A 394 -20.78 15.12 -4.09
C SER A 394 -20.74 16.10 -2.91
N SER A 395 -20.50 15.63 -1.68
CA SER A 395 -20.30 16.49 -0.51
C SER A 395 -18.93 17.17 -0.53
N VAL A 396 -17.86 16.44 -0.85
CA VAL A 396 -16.48 16.96 -0.89
C VAL A 396 -16.35 18.11 -1.90
N ILE A 397 -16.84 17.94 -3.12
CA ILE A 397 -16.69 18.97 -4.17
C ILE A 397 -17.54 20.23 -3.93
N ARG A 398 -18.41 20.23 -2.91
CA ARG A 398 -19.18 21.42 -2.49
C ARG A 398 -18.45 22.26 -1.44
N SER A 399 -17.31 21.80 -0.93
CA SER A 399 -16.40 22.59 -0.11
C SER A 399 -15.66 23.61 -0.98
N PHE A 400 -16.38 24.65 -1.41
CA PHE A 400 -15.86 25.67 -2.32
C PHE A 400 -14.73 26.47 -1.69
N GLY A 401 -13.70 26.78 -2.48
CA GLY A 401 -12.52 27.53 -2.02
C GLY A 401 -11.59 26.76 -1.08
N VAL A 402 -11.98 25.56 -0.65
CA VAL A 402 -11.12 24.66 0.15
C VAL A 402 -10.29 23.80 -0.79
N PRO A 403 -8.97 23.65 -0.55
CA PRO A 403 -8.14 22.68 -1.28
C PRO A 403 -8.60 21.25 -0.98
N ILE A 404 -8.86 20.50 -2.05
CA ILE A 404 -9.10 19.05 -1.99
C ILE A 404 -7.84 18.37 -2.52
N CYS A 405 -7.11 17.74 -1.61
CA CYS A 405 -5.90 17.00 -1.87
C CYS A 405 -6.22 15.50 -1.90
N TYR A 406 -5.77 14.80 -2.93
CA TYR A 406 -5.84 13.35 -2.94
C TYR A 406 -4.62 12.70 -3.58
N THR A 407 -4.30 11.49 -3.12
CA THR A 407 -3.18 10.71 -3.61
C THR A 407 -3.67 9.46 -4.32
N SER A 408 -2.91 8.90 -5.26
CA SER A 408 -3.28 7.64 -5.93
C SER A 408 -2.07 6.72 -6.03
N ILE A 409 -2.31 5.41 -5.98
CA ILE A 409 -1.25 4.39 -6.02
C ILE A 409 -0.63 4.23 -7.41
N SER A 410 -1.41 4.41 -8.47
CA SER A 410 -0.97 4.24 -9.86
C SER A 410 -1.52 5.33 -10.77
N ARG A 411 -0.92 5.47 -11.96
CA ARG A 411 -1.34 6.49 -12.92
C ARG A 411 -2.75 6.23 -13.44
N ALA A 412 -3.08 4.96 -13.68
CA ALA A 412 -4.42 4.57 -14.13
C ALA A 412 -5.47 4.96 -13.07
N GLN A 413 -5.17 4.71 -11.79
CA GLN A 413 -6.03 5.11 -10.68
C GLN A 413 -6.18 6.63 -10.59
N ALA A 414 -5.08 7.39 -10.70
CA ALA A 414 -5.11 8.86 -10.65
C ALA A 414 -6.01 9.46 -11.75
N ILE A 415 -5.90 8.95 -12.99
CA ILE A 415 -6.73 9.38 -14.12
C ILE A 415 -8.20 9.02 -13.88
N SER A 416 -8.46 7.80 -13.40
CA SER A 416 -9.79 7.30 -13.05
C SER A 416 -10.45 8.17 -11.97
N ASP A 417 -9.72 8.49 -10.90
CA ASP A 417 -10.22 9.31 -9.79
C ASP A 417 -10.54 10.74 -10.25
N PHE A 418 -9.65 11.36 -11.03
CA PHE A 418 -9.90 12.68 -11.60
C PHE A 418 -11.14 12.68 -12.50
N ALA A 419 -11.31 11.66 -13.34
CA ALA A 419 -12.51 11.52 -14.17
C ALA A 419 -13.81 11.38 -13.34
N ALA A 420 -13.75 10.68 -12.19
CA ALA A 420 -14.89 10.59 -11.27
C ALA A 420 -15.26 11.95 -10.67
N ILE A 421 -14.25 12.75 -10.29
CA ILE A 421 -14.42 14.12 -9.79
C ILE A 421 -15.03 15.00 -10.88
N THR A 422 -14.48 14.99 -12.10
CA THR A 422 -15.00 15.77 -13.23
C THR A 422 -16.46 15.46 -13.52
N LEU A 423 -16.82 14.18 -13.61
CA LEU A 423 -18.20 13.74 -13.85
C LEU A 423 -19.16 14.22 -12.73
N SER A 424 -18.72 14.16 -11.48
CA SER A 424 -19.52 14.59 -10.32
C SER A 424 -19.69 16.11 -10.28
N ALA A 425 -18.65 16.86 -10.66
CA ALA A 425 -18.67 18.31 -10.75
C ALA A 425 -19.54 18.80 -11.91
N GLU A 426 -19.46 18.17 -13.08
CA GLU A 426 -20.32 18.47 -14.23
C GLU A 426 -21.80 18.31 -13.88
N LYS A 427 -22.16 17.16 -13.29
CA LYS A 427 -23.53 16.90 -12.83
C LYS A 427 -24.03 17.95 -11.83
N SER A 428 -23.12 18.52 -11.03
CA SER A 428 -23.43 19.49 -9.99
C SER A 428 -23.23 20.95 -10.42
N LYS A 429 -22.87 21.21 -11.68
CA LYS A 429 -22.49 22.55 -12.20
C LYS A 429 -21.39 23.23 -11.39
N ILE A 430 -20.38 22.46 -11.00
CA ILE A 430 -19.20 22.91 -10.23
C ILE A 430 -18.00 23.01 -11.18
N ALA A 431 -17.25 24.11 -11.06
CA ALA A 431 -15.98 24.29 -11.76
C ALA A 431 -14.85 23.70 -10.91
N ILE A 432 -13.86 23.11 -11.58
CA ILE A 432 -12.67 22.53 -10.96
C ILE A 432 -11.46 23.31 -11.48
N GLU A 433 -10.60 23.74 -10.57
CA GLU A 433 -9.29 24.30 -10.86
C GLU A 433 -8.22 23.37 -10.28
N ARG A 434 -7.18 23.08 -11.06
CA ARG A 434 -6.09 22.19 -10.65
C ARG A 434 -4.90 23.03 -10.22
N ALA A 435 -4.66 23.11 -8.93
CA ALA A 435 -3.50 23.82 -8.37
C ALA A 435 -2.23 22.98 -8.39
N TYR A 436 -2.37 21.65 -8.36
CA TYR A 436 -1.30 20.68 -8.57
C TYR A 436 -1.84 19.52 -9.41
N ASN A 437 -1.24 19.25 -10.57
CA ASN A 437 -1.69 18.27 -11.56
C ASN A 437 -1.19 16.85 -11.21
N ILE A 438 -1.80 15.81 -11.79
CA ILE A 438 -1.36 14.39 -11.77
C ILE A 438 0.10 14.29 -12.20
N MET A 439 0.96 14.47 -11.23
CA MET A 439 2.40 14.30 -11.32
C MET A 439 2.81 13.29 -10.27
N GLY A 440 4.00 12.70 -10.46
CA GLY A 440 4.60 11.88 -9.43
C GLY A 440 4.69 12.71 -8.14
N ASN A 441 4.17 12.16 -7.05
CA ASN A 441 4.29 12.77 -5.74
C ASN A 441 5.75 12.64 -5.29
N PRO A 442 6.48 13.75 -5.06
CA PRO A 442 7.86 13.69 -4.54
C PRO A 442 7.90 13.13 -3.11
N TYR A 443 6.75 13.10 -2.43
CA TYR A 443 6.55 12.55 -1.10
C TYR A 443 5.75 11.24 -1.09
N ARG A 444 5.71 10.52 -2.22
CA ARG A 444 5.20 9.13 -2.23
C ARG A 444 6.02 8.27 -1.27
N GLU A 445 5.44 7.16 -0.83
CA GLU A 445 6.19 6.15 -0.10
C GLU A 445 7.38 5.63 -0.92
N ILE A 446 8.41 5.19 -0.21
CA ILE A 446 9.62 4.61 -0.82
C ILE A 446 9.61 3.09 -0.77
N LEU A 447 8.64 2.50 -0.06
CA LEU A 447 8.38 1.07 -0.05
C LEU A 447 7.65 0.63 -1.34
N PRO A 448 8.29 -0.11 -2.26
CA PRO A 448 7.67 -0.56 -3.50
C PRO A 448 6.60 -1.64 -3.28
N LEU A 449 5.62 -1.72 -4.16
CA LEU A 449 4.59 -2.75 -4.18
C LEU A 449 4.44 -3.29 -5.60
N HIS A 450 4.07 -4.56 -5.74
CA HIS A 450 3.49 -5.01 -6.99
C HIS A 450 2.20 -4.25 -7.25
N ASN A 451 2.00 -3.77 -8.48
CA ASN A 451 0.78 -3.08 -8.81
C ASN A 451 -0.42 -4.02 -8.62
N PRO A 452 -1.38 -3.69 -7.73
CA PRO A 452 -2.54 -4.53 -7.52
C PRO A 452 -3.50 -4.53 -8.71
N ALA A 453 -3.44 -3.50 -9.58
CA ALA A 453 -4.29 -3.32 -10.75
C ALA A 453 -3.73 -4.11 -11.95
N PRO A 454 -4.38 -5.21 -12.37
CA PRO A 454 -3.87 -6.02 -13.48
C PRO A 454 -3.97 -5.30 -14.83
N GLU A 455 -4.92 -4.38 -15.02
CA GLU A 455 -5.09 -3.57 -16.22
C GLU A 455 -4.03 -2.48 -16.41
N ASP A 456 -3.21 -2.22 -15.39
CA ASP A 456 -2.18 -1.18 -15.42
C ASP A 456 -0.84 -1.74 -15.94
N THR A 457 -0.15 -0.93 -16.74
CA THR A 457 1.17 -1.25 -17.29
C THR A 457 2.29 -1.07 -16.26
N GLU A 458 2.08 -0.28 -15.21
CA GLU A 458 3.05 -0.11 -14.12
C GLU A 458 3.21 -1.46 -13.37
N ARG A 459 4.38 -2.09 -13.41
CA ARG A 459 4.65 -3.35 -12.67
C ARG A 459 4.77 -3.09 -11.16
N ILE A 460 5.45 -2.00 -10.81
CA ILE A 460 5.81 -1.63 -9.45
C ILE A 460 5.22 -0.24 -9.21
N VAL A 461 4.57 -0.08 -8.06
CA VAL A 461 3.93 1.15 -7.61
C VAL A 461 4.33 1.44 -6.17
N TYR A 462 3.96 2.63 -5.70
CA TYR A 462 4.23 3.07 -4.33
C TYR A 462 2.93 3.60 -3.71
N ALA A 463 2.75 3.46 -2.40
CA ALA A 463 1.66 4.15 -1.75
C ALA A 463 1.82 5.67 -1.94
N ASN A 464 0.70 6.37 -2.15
CA ASN A 464 0.67 7.80 -2.46
C ASN A 464 1.54 8.22 -3.67
N ASN A 465 1.72 7.34 -4.67
CA ASN A 465 2.60 7.55 -5.83
C ASN A 465 2.34 8.84 -6.61
N TYR A 466 1.06 9.19 -6.78
CA TYR A 466 0.59 10.38 -7.47
C TYR A 466 -0.13 11.29 -6.49
N LEU A 467 -0.04 12.60 -6.71
CA LEU A 467 -0.68 13.63 -5.89
C LEU A 467 -1.43 14.59 -6.79
N GLU A 468 -2.59 15.03 -6.33
CA GLU A 468 -3.37 16.07 -6.97
C GLU A 468 -3.98 17.01 -5.93
N VAL A 469 -3.98 18.31 -6.24
CA VAL A 469 -4.61 19.35 -5.44
C VAL A 469 -5.53 20.14 -6.33
N ILE A 470 -6.82 20.13 -6.00
CA ILE A 470 -7.84 20.86 -6.75
C ILE A 470 -8.59 21.84 -5.85
N PHE A 471 -9.16 22.86 -6.48
CA PHE A 471 -10.14 23.75 -5.90
C PHE A 471 -11.45 23.63 -6.65
N THR A 472 -12.55 23.91 -5.94
CA THR A 472 -13.88 23.91 -6.52
C THR A 472 -14.56 25.26 -6.34
N SER A 473 -15.36 25.64 -7.32
CA SER A 473 -16.17 26.85 -7.27
C SER A 473 -17.49 26.65 -8.01
N LYS A 474 -18.50 27.50 -7.76
CA LYS A 474 -19.74 27.48 -8.55
C LYS A 474 -19.41 27.87 -10.01
N LYS A 475 -19.88 27.10 -11.00
CA LYS A 475 -19.84 27.58 -12.39
C LYS A 475 -20.65 28.87 -12.48
N LYS A 476 -20.07 29.93 -13.04
CA LYS A 476 -20.84 31.12 -13.44
C LYS A 476 -21.87 30.64 -14.47
N CYS A 477 -23.16 30.89 -14.24
CA CYS A 477 -24.13 30.76 -15.31
C CYS A 477 -23.76 31.82 -16.35
N GLN A 478 -23.38 31.39 -17.55
CA GLN A 478 -23.32 32.27 -18.71
C GLN A 478 -24.71 32.56 -19.21
#